data_AF-A0A7I7P1L7-F1
#
_entry.id   AF-A0A7I7P1L7-F1
#
_cell.length_a   1.000
_cell.length_b   1.000
_cell.length_c   1.000
_cell.angle_alpha   90.00
_cell.angle_beta   90.00
_cell.angle_gamma   90.00
#
_symmetry.space_group_name_H-M   'P 1'
#
loop_
_entity.id
_entity.type
_entity.pdbx_description
1 polymer ?
#
loop_
_entity_poly.entity_id
_entity_poly.type
_entity_poly.pdbx_seq_one_letter_code
_entity_poly.pdbx_strand_id
1 'polypeptide(L)' 'MYRSFRPDFEHPTRADAEPVFGVQQATRIPYVEPEDTSNAVLWPASDEARYVTGMQLRVDAGGYLK' A
#
# COMPACT_ATOMS: atom_id res chain seq x y z
N MET A 1 -8.52 -6.00 12.17
CA MET A 1 -7.33 -5.84 11.33
C MET A 1 -6.05 -6.26 12.06
N TYR A 2 -5.67 -5.60 13.16
CA TYR A 2 -4.37 -5.87 13.82
C TYR A 2 -4.19 -7.28 14.37
N ARG A 3 -5.26 -7.92 14.88
CA ARG A 3 -5.22 -9.32 15.34
C ARG A 3 -4.84 -10.33 14.24
N SER A 4 -5.11 -10.03 12.96
CA SER A 4 -4.67 -10.88 11.85
C SER A 4 -3.14 -10.89 11.70
N PHE A 5 -2.48 -9.79 12.07
CA PHE A 5 -1.03 -9.64 12.01
C PHE A 5 -0.34 -10.00 13.34
N ARG A 6 -1.05 -9.82 14.46
CA ARG A 6 -0.61 -10.12 15.83
C ARG A 6 -1.63 -10.96 16.57
N PRO A 7 -1.81 -12.24 16.18
CA PRO A 7 -2.77 -13.14 16.83
C PRO A 7 -2.34 -13.50 18.27
N ASP A 8 -1.08 -13.24 18.61
CA ASP A 8 -0.46 -13.41 19.92
C ASP A 8 -0.96 -12.42 20.98
N PHE A 9 -1.70 -11.37 20.59
CA PHE A 9 -2.22 -10.33 21.49
C PHE A 9 -3.75 -10.38 21.56
N GLU A 10 -4.31 -10.19 22.76
CA GLU A 10 -5.76 -10.13 22.94
C GLU A 10 -6.35 -8.84 22.32
N HIS A 11 -5.69 -7.71 22.53
CA HIS A 11 -6.08 -6.38 22.04
C HIS A 11 -4.89 -5.66 21.37
N PRO A 12 -4.41 -6.12 20.20
CA PRO A 12 -3.27 -5.51 19.53
C PRO A 12 -3.60 -4.10 19.03
N THR A 13 -2.63 -3.19 19.19
CA THR A 13 -2.68 -1.83 18.69
C THR A 13 -2.05 -1.72 17.29
N ARG A 14 -2.12 -0.52 16.69
CA ARG A 14 -1.41 -0.23 15.43
C ARG A 14 0.10 -0.42 15.58
N ALA A 15 0.68 0.12 16.65
CA ALA A 15 2.12 0.06 16.90
C ALA A 15 2.62 -1.39 17.06
N ASP A 16 1.77 -2.29 17.58
CA ASP A 16 2.12 -3.71 17.69
C ASP A 16 2.16 -4.41 16.32
N ALA A 17 1.30 -3.99 15.38
CA ALA A 17 1.15 -4.63 14.08
C ALA A 17 2.00 -3.98 12.97
N GLU A 18 2.36 -2.71 13.11
CA GLU A 18 3.13 -1.97 12.12
C GLU A 18 4.46 -2.63 11.71
N PRO A 19 5.26 -3.19 12.64
CA PRO A 19 6.51 -3.87 12.28
C PRO A 19 6.33 -5.09 11.37
N VAL A 20 5.12 -5.67 11.32
CA VAL A 20 4.84 -6.88 10.53
C VAL A 20 4.01 -6.61 9.27
N PHE A 21 3.53 -5.38 9.04
CA PHE A 21 2.77 -5.08 7.81
C PHE A 21 3.59 -5.24 6.54
N GLY A 22 4.91 -5.00 6.61
CA GLY A 22 5.83 -5.21 5.50
C GLY A 22 5.90 -6.66 4.99
N VAL A 23 5.34 -7.63 5.71
CA VAL A 23 5.22 -9.03 5.23
C VAL A 23 4.42 -9.09 3.92
N GLN A 24 3.41 -8.24 3.75
CA GLN A 24 2.60 -8.21 2.53
C GLN A 24 3.30 -7.52 1.36
N GLN A 25 4.36 -6.76 1.59
CA GLN A 25 4.99 -5.91 0.58
C GLN A 25 6.27 -6.55 0.05
N ALA A 26 6.58 -6.29 -1.23
CA ALA A 26 7.90 -6.62 -1.78
C ALA A 26 8.94 -5.58 -1.34
N THR A 27 8.51 -4.31 -1.29
CA THR A 27 9.31 -3.20 -0.76
C THR A 27 9.31 -3.21 0.76
N ARG A 28 10.41 -2.79 1.41
CA ARG A 28 10.57 -2.81 2.89
C ARG A 28 9.85 -1.63 3.58
N ILE A 29 8.59 -1.38 3.21
CA ILE A 29 7.72 -0.37 3.84
C ILE A 29 6.47 -1.07 4.43
N PRO A 30 5.88 -0.55 5.51
CA PRO A 30 4.74 -1.20 6.15
C PRO A 30 3.44 -1.04 5.33
N TYR A 31 3.24 0.13 4.73
CA TYR A 31 2.10 0.48 3.87
C TYR A 31 2.49 1.70 3.03
N VAL A 32 1.67 2.01 2.03
CA VAL A 32 1.76 3.27 1.29
C VAL A 32 1.02 4.37 2.05
N GLU A 33 1.47 5.60 1.90
CA GLU A 33 0.81 6.77 2.47
C GLU A 33 -0.24 7.35 1.49
N PRO A 34 -1.21 8.15 1.98
CA PRO A 34 -2.18 8.82 1.12
C PRO A 34 -1.55 9.65 -0.01
N GLU A 35 -0.38 10.23 0.25
CA GLU A 35 0.40 11.02 -0.70
C GLU A 35 0.91 10.16 -1.86
N ASP A 36 1.28 8.91 -1.63
CA ASP A 36 1.74 8.00 -2.69
C ASP A 36 0.61 7.74 -3.70
N THR A 37 -0.61 7.56 -3.20
CA THR A 37 -1.81 7.40 -4.05
C THR A 37 -2.14 8.71 -4.77
N SER A 38 -2.05 9.84 -4.08
CA SER A 38 -2.34 11.17 -4.66
C SER A 38 -1.35 11.52 -5.78
N ASN A 39 -0.06 11.21 -5.59
CA ASN A 39 0.97 11.37 -6.61
C ASN A 39 0.68 10.49 -7.84
N ALA A 40 0.24 9.25 -7.62
CA ALA A 40 -0.16 8.38 -8.71
C ALA A 40 -1.44 8.85 -9.44
N VAL A 41 -2.33 9.58 -8.78
CA VAL A 41 -3.53 10.20 -9.38
C VAL A 41 -3.20 11.47 -10.17
N LEU A 42 -2.17 12.21 -9.76
CA LEU A 42 -1.73 13.41 -10.47
C LEU A 42 -1.31 13.11 -11.92
N TRP A 43 -0.58 12.02 -12.14
CA TRP A 43 -0.12 11.62 -13.47
C TRP A 43 -1.27 11.35 -14.48
N PRO A 44 -2.25 10.46 -14.23
CA PRO A 44 -3.35 10.19 -15.16
C PRO A 44 -4.28 11.41 -15.35
N ALA A 45 -4.29 12.34 -14.40
CA ALA A 45 -5.02 13.60 -14.52
C ALA A 45 -4.28 14.66 -15.36
N SER A 46 -3.02 14.43 -15.73
CA SER A 46 -2.18 15.37 -16.48
C SER A 46 -2.18 15.11 -17.99
N ASP A 47 -1.71 16.10 -18.75
CA ASP A 47 -1.51 15.96 -20.20
C ASP A 47 -0.48 14.87 -20.58
N GLU A 48 0.40 14.49 -19.65
CA GLU A 48 1.40 13.43 -19.87
C GLU A 48 0.76 12.05 -20.06
N ALA A 49 -0.46 11.87 -19.59
CA ALA A 49 -1.21 10.62 -19.67
C ALA A 49 -2.41 10.68 -20.63
N ARG A 50 -2.49 11.67 -21.52
CA ARG A 50 -3.67 11.97 -22.37
C ARG A 50 -4.24 10.82 -23.21
N TYR A 51 -3.47 9.76 -23.45
CA TYR A 51 -3.91 8.58 -24.19
C TYR A 51 -3.83 7.27 -23.39
N VAL A 52 -3.52 7.36 -22.09
CA VAL A 52 -3.48 6.22 -21.20
C VAL A 52 -4.91 5.91 -20.75
N THR A 53 -5.38 4.71 -21.05
CA THR A 53 -6.74 4.27 -20.69
C THR A 53 -6.79 2.75 -20.50
N GLY A 54 -7.78 2.26 -19.74
CA GLY A 54 -8.00 0.83 -19.50
C GLY A 54 -6.96 0.13 -18.61
N MET A 55 -5.99 0.86 -18.06
CA MET A 55 -4.92 0.32 -17.21
C MET A 55 -5.36 0.22 -15.74
N GLN A 56 -4.92 -0.84 -15.06
CA GLN A 56 -4.91 -0.90 -13.60
C GLN A 56 -3.54 -0.48 -13.07
N LEU A 57 -3.42 0.76 -12.60
CA LEU A 57 -2.21 1.25 -11.95
C LEU A 57 -2.22 0.86 -10.47
N ARG A 58 -1.21 0.10 -10.04
CA ARG A 58 -1.09 -0.40 -8.66
C ARG A 58 -0.12 0.48 -7.87
N VAL A 59 -0.58 0.97 -6.73
CA VAL A 59 0.22 1.69 -5.72
C VAL A 59 0.21 0.84 -4.46
N ASP A 60 0.85 -0.32 -4.53
CA ASP A 60 0.72 -1.36 -3.52
C ASP A 60 2.08 -1.89 -3.05
N ALA A 61 3.17 -1.15 -3.23
CA ALA A 61 4.52 -1.54 -2.80
C ALA A 61 4.93 -2.99 -3.15
N GLY A 62 4.41 -3.51 -4.27
CA GLY A 62 4.66 -4.86 -4.76
C GLY A 62 3.90 -5.94 -4.01
N GLY A 63 2.84 -5.61 -3.29
CA GLY A 63 2.04 -6.60 -2.56
C GLY A 63 1.30 -7.59 -3.44
N TYR A 64 1.08 -7.29 -4.73
CA TYR A 64 0.55 -8.27 -5.69
C TYR A 64 1.60 -9.14 -6.36
N LEU A 65 2.88 -8.77 -6.25
CA LEU A 65 4.00 -9.54 -6.79
C LEU A 65 4.41 -10.70 -5.88
N LYS A 66 4.10 -10.59 -4.59
CA LYS A 66 4.53 -11.48 -3.53
C LYS A 66 3.47 -12.54 -3.20
#